data_AF-A0A7J9NI43-F1
#
_entry.id   AF-A0A7J9NI43-F1
#
_cell.length_a   1.000
_cell.length_b   1.000
_cell.length_c   1.000
_cell.angle_alpha   90.00
_cell.angle_beta   90.00
_cell.angle_gamma   90.00
#
_symmetry.space_group_name_H-M   'P 1'
#
loop_
_entity.id
_entity.type
_entity.pdbx_description
1 polymer ?
#
loop_
_entity_poly.entity_id
_entity_poly.type
_entity_poly.pdbx_seq_one_letter_code
_entity_poly.pdbx_strand_id
1 'polypeptide(L)'
;MELFRSKTCALCKGRKHLCGRPRCPILEKFRVAKSVESKINKKEIFGASPPSVFVGEFGYPNVRIGPMVPPVEGDTSFMDDPSRWDNITIPEIMEYRSMLVMGETNANVSVNKNSNLLNNIQELAMANKPVDSEIELKKAPKLELITGGFTPPVGPRESMLKFRLAENPKIPRKSDYIVNDELKANEGMISLYDSGFDEYYIIKLLSTGLLGINKKLVPTKWSITAAQDLLGKYVKKKILENNPINDYEVYFKNFLGNRYAVLLVPDLYAFEMLEVWLKGSLFSGENYQILGDFEDITGMKGYANKITGAFYAGRLSVLEYLKKRKKQAKILVFREITPEYYAPVGVWQIRTGVRLAMENRLGKFNDLKSALLEIKKYLDVPMKDYETESKILKSNQRQVTLDTFF
;
A
#
# COMPACT_ATOMS: atom_id res chain seq x y z
N MET A 1 3.27 22.09 -10.73
CA MET A 1 4.32 21.08 -10.97
C MET A 1 4.08 20.48 -12.35
N GLU A 2 4.89 20.80 -13.36
CA GLU A 2 4.77 20.15 -14.67
C GLU A 2 5.22 18.68 -14.54
N LEU A 3 4.24 17.81 -14.28
CA LEU A 3 4.41 16.36 -14.09
C LEU A 3 4.96 15.66 -15.36
N PHE A 4 4.92 16.35 -16.49
CA PHE A 4 5.70 16.02 -17.68
C PHE A 4 6.65 17.19 -17.94
N ARG A 5 7.97 16.96 -17.88
CA ARG A 5 8.91 17.87 -18.56
C ARG A 5 8.79 17.62 -20.06
N SER A 6 7.67 18.06 -20.66
CA SER A 6 7.28 17.78 -22.05
C SER A 6 8.43 18.06 -23.03
N LYS A 7 9.12 19.17 -22.83
CA LYS A 7 10.33 19.56 -23.57
C LYS A 7 11.48 18.55 -23.40
N THR A 8 11.78 18.12 -22.18
CA THR A 8 12.82 17.11 -21.90
C THR A 8 12.45 15.75 -22.47
N CYS A 9 11.19 15.31 -22.34
CA CYS A 9 10.72 14.04 -22.88
C CYS A 9 10.78 14.03 -24.42
N ALA A 10 10.42 15.13 -25.08
CA ALA A 10 10.50 15.28 -26.53
C ALA A 10 11.95 15.19 -27.05
N LEU A 11 12.92 15.76 -26.33
CA LEU A 11 14.34 15.64 -26.64
C LEU A 11 14.90 14.25 -26.33
N CYS A 12 14.43 13.64 -25.24
CA CYS A 12 14.89 12.34 -24.76
C CYS A 12 14.41 11.19 -25.65
N LYS A 13 13.16 11.28 -26.15
CA LYS A 13 12.45 10.22 -26.90
C LYS A 13 12.51 8.85 -26.22
N GLY A 14 12.64 8.84 -24.89
CA GLY A 14 12.80 7.64 -24.06
C GLY A 14 14.13 6.90 -24.18
N ARG A 15 15.08 7.38 -25.00
CA ARG A 15 16.36 6.69 -25.29
C ARG A 15 17.58 7.34 -24.65
N LYS A 16 17.50 8.64 -24.34
CA LYS A 16 18.64 9.41 -23.82
C LYS A 16 18.69 9.54 -22.29
N HIS A 17 17.69 9.01 -21.59
CA HIS A 17 17.58 9.06 -20.12
C HIS A 17 17.79 10.45 -19.48
N LEU A 18 17.40 11.53 -20.18
CA LEU A 18 17.63 12.92 -19.73
C LEU A 18 16.93 13.28 -18.42
N CYS A 19 15.99 12.45 -17.95
CA CYS A 19 15.31 12.61 -16.66
C CYS A 19 16.04 11.93 -15.48
N GLY A 20 17.18 11.27 -15.74
CA GLY A 20 17.96 10.56 -14.72
C GLY A 20 17.42 9.19 -14.31
N ARG A 21 16.27 8.76 -14.85
CA ARG A 21 15.67 7.45 -14.53
C ARG A 21 16.33 6.32 -15.34
N PRO A 22 16.55 5.15 -14.73
CA PRO A 22 17.20 4.02 -15.43
C PRO A 22 16.33 3.46 -16.55
N ARG A 23 15.00 3.61 -16.47
CA ARG A 23 14.05 3.20 -17.51
C ARG A 23 13.04 4.29 -17.80
N CYS A 24 12.60 4.38 -19.05
CA CYS A 24 11.56 5.31 -19.46
C CYS A 24 10.18 4.74 -19.10
N PRO A 25 9.40 5.36 -18.19
CA PRO A 25 8.12 4.81 -17.75
C PRO A 25 7.11 4.64 -18.90
N ILE A 26 7.19 5.51 -19.91
CA ILE A 26 6.31 5.47 -21.09
C ILE A 26 6.63 4.24 -21.95
N LEU A 27 7.91 3.99 -22.23
CA LEU A 27 8.32 2.84 -23.05
C LEU A 27 8.08 1.52 -22.31
N GLU A 28 8.27 1.48 -20.99
CA GLU A 28 7.95 0.30 -20.18
C GLU A 28 6.45 -0.01 -20.21
N LYS A 29 5.58 1.00 -20.06
CA LYS A 29 4.12 0.82 -20.22
C LYS A 29 3.77 0.27 -21.60
N PHE A 30 4.39 0.79 -22.66
CA PHE A 30 4.17 0.29 -24.02
C PHE A 30 4.64 -1.16 -24.19
N ARG A 31 5.81 -1.50 -23.64
CA ARG A 31 6.36 -2.86 -23.68
C ARG A 31 5.44 -3.85 -22.98
N VAL A 32 4.99 -3.53 -21.78
CA VAL A 32 4.06 -4.38 -21.01
C VAL A 32 2.74 -4.50 -21.75
N ALA A 33 2.16 -3.40 -22.24
CA ALA A 33 0.91 -3.44 -22.99
C ALA A 33 0.99 -4.39 -24.20
N LYS A 34 2.05 -4.28 -25.00
CA LYS A 34 2.27 -5.16 -26.16
C LYS A 34 2.44 -6.63 -25.76
N SER A 35 3.07 -6.91 -24.61
CA SER A 35 3.31 -8.28 -24.16
C SER A 35 2.03 -9.02 -23.72
N VAL A 36 1.04 -8.30 -23.22
CA VAL A 36 -0.20 -8.91 -22.71
C VAL A 36 -1.40 -8.77 -23.66
N GLU A 37 -1.33 -7.86 -24.64
CA GLU A 37 -2.44 -7.53 -25.58
C GLU A 37 -3.07 -8.78 -26.22
N SER A 38 -2.24 -9.70 -26.71
CA SER A 38 -2.71 -10.95 -27.35
C SER A 38 -3.51 -11.85 -26.42
N LYS A 39 -3.28 -11.77 -25.11
CA LYS A 39 -3.97 -12.58 -24.09
C LYS A 39 -5.29 -11.95 -23.65
N ILE A 40 -5.35 -10.62 -23.59
CA ILE A 40 -6.50 -9.88 -23.02
C ILE A 40 -7.49 -9.35 -24.06
N ASN A 41 -7.13 -9.30 -25.34
CA ASN A 41 -7.95 -8.71 -26.40
C ASN A 41 -9.11 -9.63 -26.84
N LYS A 42 -9.96 -10.02 -25.89
CA LYS A 42 -11.14 -10.86 -26.08
C LYS A 42 -12.31 -10.30 -25.27
N LYS A 43 -13.54 -10.55 -25.73
CA LYS A 43 -14.75 -10.17 -24.97
C LYS A 43 -15.03 -11.11 -23.81
N GLU A 44 -14.69 -12.38 -23.97
CA GLU A 44 -14.84 -13.40 -22.94
C GLU A 44 -13.47 -13.68 -22.33
N ILE A 45 -13.39 -13.56 -21.01
CA ILE A 45 -12.19 -13.81 -20.23
C ILE A 45 -12.51 -14.93 -19.25
N PHE A 46 -11.72 -15.99 -19.31
CA PHE A 46 -11.74 -17.10 -18.37
C PHE A 46 -10.38 -17.22 -17.70
N GLY A 47 -10.39 -17.45 -16.38
CA GLY A 47 -9.21 -17.78 -15.62
C GLY A 47 -9.42 -17.66 -14.12
N ALA A 48 -8.38 -17.99 -13.36
CA ALA A 48 -8.40 -17.99 -11.91
C ALA A 48 -8.16 -16.57 -11.39
N SER A 49 -9.19 -15.93 -10.79
CA SER A 49 -9.02 -14.63 -10.14
C SER A 49 -8.28 -14.77 -8.80
N PRO A 50 -7.26 -13.94 -8.48
CA PRO A 50 -6.57 -13.93 -7.19
C PRO A 50 -7.41 -13.23 -6.10
N PRO A 51 -8.59 -13.78 -5.85
CA PRO A 51 -9.83 -13.12 -5.39
C PRO A 51 -9.77 -11.60 -5.37
N SER A 52 -9.58 -10.98 -6.54
CA SER A 52 -9.30 -9.56 -6.60
C SER A 52 -10.51 -8.75 -7.05
N VAL A 53 -10.83 -7.69 -6.30
CA VAL A 53 -11.96 -6.81 -6.55
C VAL A 53 -11.53 -5.37 -6.34
N PHE A 54 -11.94 -4.48 -7.25
CA PHE A 54 -11.69 -3.05 -7.15
C PHE A 54 -13.00 -2.26 -7.03
N VAL A 55 -13.01 -1.27 -6.14
CA VAL A 55 -14.11 -0.33 -5.93
C VAL A 55 -13.58 1.10 -6.13
N GLY A 56 -14.11 1.80 -7.13
CA GLY A 56 -13.69 3.14 -7.51
C GLY A 56 -14.16 4.24 -6.54
N GLU A 57 -13.45 5.38 -6.53
CA GLU A 57 -13.77 6.53 -5.68
C GLU A 57 -14.71 7.56 -6.33
N PHE A 58 -14.99 7.44 -7.63
CA PHE A 58 -15.81 8.38 -8.39
C PHE A 58 -17.27 7.91 -8.52
N GLY A 59 -18.20 8.88 -8.54
CA GLY A 59 -19.63 8.64 -8.79
C GLY A 59 -20.51 8.45 -7.55
N TYR A 60 -19.97 8.64 -6.35
CA TYR A 60 -20.69 8.45 -5.09
C TYR A 60 -22.08 9.12 -5.09
N PRO A 61 -23.16 8.43 -4.70
CA PRO A 61 -23.21 7.10 -4.06
C PRO A 61 -23.26 5.90 -5.03
N ASN A 62 -23.13 6.09 -6.34
CA ASN A 62 -23.09 5.02 -7.34
C ASN A 62 -21.65 4.85 -7.85
N VAL A 63 -20.95 3.89 -7.28
CA VAL A 63 -19.53 3.66 -7.54
C VAL A 63 -19.33 2.55 -8.57
N ARG A 64 -18.20 2.60 -9.26
CA ARG A 64 -17.75 1.48 -10.09
C ARG A 64 -17.19 0.37 -9.21
N ILE A 65 -17.59 -0.86 -9.48
CA ILE A 65 -17.06 -2.07 -8.86
C ILE A 65 -16.80 -3.11 -9.94
N GLY A 66 -15.77 -3.93 -9.76
CA GLY A 66 -15.50 -5.03 -10.68
C GLY A 66 -14.54 -6.06 -10.12
N PRO A 67 -14.75 -7.35 -10.43
CA PRO A 67 -13.74 -8.38 -10.22
C PRO A 67 -12.58 -8.17 -11.20
N MET A 68 -11.39 -8.62 -10.81
CA MET A 68 -10.20 -8.62 -11.65
C MET A 68 -9.82 -10.07 -11.97
N VAL A 69 -9.94 -10.45 -13.24
CA VAL A 69 -9.73 -11.83 -13.72
C VAL A 69 -8.61 -11.83 -14.76
N PRO A 70 -7.53 -12.60 -14.54
CA PRO A 70 -6.52 -12.81 -15.57
C PRO A 70 -6.94 -13.90 -16.56
N PRO A 71 -6.49 -13.84 -17.83
CA PRO A 71 -6.68 -14.92 -18.80
C PRO A 71 -5.68 -16.07 -18.55
N VAL A 72 -5.62 -16.55 -17.31
CA VAL A 72 -4.67 -17.57 -16.81
C VAL A 72 -5.39 -18.44 -15.79
N GLU A 73 -5.23 -19.75 -15.92
CA GLU A 73 -5.76 -20.75 -15.00
C GLU A 73 -4.69 -21.18 -13.97
N GLY A 74 -5.13 -21.75 -12.85
CA GLY A 74 -4.23 -22.27 -11.80
C GLY A 74 -3.94 -21.26 -10.68
N ASP A 75 -2.78 -21.38 -10.04
CA ASP A 75 -2.45 -20.51 -8.90
C ASP A 75 -2.02 -19.11 -9.37
N THR A 76 -2.97 -18.18 -9.38
CA THR A 76 -2.72 -16.76 -9.70
C THR A 76 -2.53 -15.88 -8.46
N SER A 77 -2.48 -16.46 -7.25
CA SER A 77 -2.43 -15.69 -6.00
C SER A 77 -1.28 -14.67 -5.97
N PHE A 78 -0.14 -15.01 -6.56
CA PHE A 78 1.02 -14.13 -6.67
C PHE A 78 0.77 -12.86 -7.51
N MET A 79 -0.31 -12.76 -8.28
CA MET A 79 -0.61 -11.59 -9.13
C MET A 79 -1.25 -10.43 -8.37
N ASP A 80 -1.86 -10.67 -7.21
CA ASP A 80 -2.45 -9.63 -6.36
C ASP A 80 -2.34 -9.92 -4.86
N ASP A 81 -1.18 -10.43 -4.44
CA ASP A 81 -0.86 -10.67 -3.03
C ASP A 81 0.48 -10.01 -2.67
N PRO A 82 0.46 -8.79 -2.12
CA PRO A 82 1.67 -8.11 -1.69
C PRO A 82 2.47 -8.86 -0.61
N SER A 83 1.87 -9.81 0.11
CA SER A 83 2.60 -10.61 1.11
C SER A 83 3.60 -11.59 0.48
N ARG A 84 3.52 -11.82 -0.83
CA ARG A 84 4.44 -12.68 -1.60
C ARG A 84 5.46 -11.89 -2.43
N TRP A 85 5.55 -10.57 -2.24
CA TRP A 85 6.28 -9.65 -3.13
C TRP A 85 7.60 -9.13 -2.55
N ASP A 86 8.25 -9.88 -1.67
CA ASP A 86 9.48 -9.43 -0.99
C ASP A 86 10.68 -9.22 -1.94
N ASN A 87 10.71 -9.95 -3.07
CA ASN A 87 11.76 -9.87 -4.09
C ASN A 87 11.24 -9.50 -5.48
N ILE A 88 10.04 -8.91 -5.57
CA ILE A 88 9.44 -8.54 -6.86
C ILE A 88 10.13 -7.31 -7.46
N THR A 89 10.04 -7.18 -8.79
CA THR A 89 10.51 -6.02 -9.55
C THR A 89 9.34 -5.18 -10.09
N ILE A 90 9.60 -3.90 -10.37
CA ILE A 90 8.59 -2.99 -10.97
C ILE A 90 7.99 -3.54 -12.28
N PRO A 91 8.79 -4.07 -13.24
CA PRO A 91 8.23 -4.70 -14.44
C PRO A 91 7.28 -5.86 -14.17
N GLU A 92 7.62 -6.76 -13.24
CA GLU A 92 6.77 -7.91 -12.89
C GLU A 92 5.43 -7.45 -12.32
N ILE A 93 5.43 -6.45 -11.43
CA ILE A 93 4.19 -5.88 -10.91
C ILE A 93 3.37 -5.25 -12.05
N MET A 94 4.02 -4.52 -12.95
CA MET A 94 3.34 -3.92 -14.10
C MET A 94 2.72 -5.01 -14.99
N GLU A 95 3.41 -6.11 -15.22
CA GLU A 95 2.92 -7.26 -15.98
C GLU A 95 1.72 -7.92 -15.29
N TYR A 96 1.84 -8.29 -14.01
CA TYR A 96 0.74 -8.90 -13.25
C TYR A 96 -0.51 -8.01 -13.24
N ARG A 97 -0.35 -6.73 -12.94
CA ARG A 97 -1.46 -5.78 -12.93
C ARG A 97 -2.06 -5.56 -14.32
N SER A 98 -1.26 -5.61 -15.38
CA SER A 98 -1.76 -5.46 -16.76
C SER A 98 -2.48 -6.72 -17.27
N MET A 99 -2.27 -7.87 -16.65
CA MET A 99 -2.99 -9.10 -16.97
C MET A 99 -4.33 -9.21 -16.25
N LEU A 100 -4.53 -8.48 -15.15
CA LEU A 100 -5.76 -8.48 -14.36
C LEU A 100 -6.86 -7.65 -15.07
N VAL A 101 -7.72 -8.30 -15.84
CA VAL A 101 -8.81 -7.63 -16.56
C VAL A 101 -9.94 -7.30 -15.59
N MET A 102 -10.30 -6.02 -15.50
CA MET A 102 -11.39 -5.55 -14.66
C MET A 102 -12.71 -5.48 -15.45
N GLY A 103 -13.70 -6.27 -15.04
CA GLY A 103 -15.08 -6.15 -15.52
C GLY A 103 -15.85 -5.10 -14.71
N GLU A 104 -16.07 -3.91 -15.25
CA GLU A 104 -16.71 -2.81 -14.51
C GLU A 104 -18.24 -2.89 -14.56
N THR A 105 -18.88 -2.67 -13.42
CA THR A 105 -20.31 -2.34 -13.31
C THR A 105 -20.52 -1.20 -12.33
N ASN A 106 -21.67 -0.53 -12.42
CA ASN A 106 -22.06 0.49 -11.44
C ASN A 106 -22.93 -0.17 -10.35
N ALA A 107 -22.59 0.08 -9.10
CA ALA A 107 -23.36 -0.37 -7.96
C ALA A 107 -23.63 0.79 -6.99
N ASN A 108 -24.82 0.80 -6.39
CA ASN A 108 -25.06 1.70 -5.27
C ASN A 108 -24.26 1.20 -4.06
N VAL A 109 -23.68 2.14 -3.30
CA VAL A 109 -22.90 1.78 -2.11
C VAL A 109 -23.69 1.01 -1.07
N SER A 110 -25.02 1.17 -1.00
CA SER A 110 -25.87 0.43 -0.06
C SER A 110 -26.05 -1.02 -0.52
N VAL A 111 -25.51 -2.00 0.22
CA VAL A 111 -25.53 -3.42 -0.18
C VAL A 111 -26.96 -4.00 -0.28
N ASN A 112 -27.89 -3.50 0.53
CA ASN A 112 -29.29 -3.96 0.58
C ASN A 112 -30.11 -3.73 -0.70
N LYS A 113 -29.56 -3.03 -1.71
CA LYS A 113 -30.25 -2.67 -2.96
C LYS A 113 -29.78 -3.47 -4.18
N ASN A 114 -29.01 -4.53 -3.99
CA ASN A 114 -28.12 -5.03 -5.03
C ASN A 114 -28.54 -6.35 -5.69
N SER A 115 -27.94 -6.57 -6.86
CA SER A 115 -28.23 -7.63 -7.81
C SER A 115 -27.40 -8.90 -7.55
N ASN A 116 -27.80 -10.03 -8.15
CA ASN A 116 -27.02 -11.28 -8.15
C ASN A 116 -25.55 -11.08 -8.57
N LEU A 117 -25.28 -10.09 -9.42
CA LEU A 117 -23.92 -9.75 -9.86
C LEU A 117 -23.03 -9.31 -8.69
N LEU A 118 -23.55 -8.52 -7.75
CA LEU A 118 -22.77 -8.11 -6.58
C LEU A 118 -22.50 -9.29 -5.65
N ASN A 119 -23.46 -10.19 -5.48
CA ASN A 119 -23.29 -11.37 -4.63
C ASN A 119 -22.11 -12.22 -5.12
N ASN A 120 -22.00 -12.48 -6.42
CA ASN A 120 -20.84 -13.20 -7.00
C ASN A 120 -19.51 -12.47 -6.73
N ILE A 121 -19.50 -11.13 -6.86
CA ILE A 121 -18.29 -10.32 -6.59
C ILE A 121 -17.90 -10.38 -5.11
N GLN A 122 -18.88 -10.35 -4.22
CA GLN A 122 -18.67 -10.46 -2.77
C GLN A 122 -18.19 -11.86 -2.37
N GLU A 123 -18.77 -12.90 -2.96
CA GLU A 123 -18.34 -14.28 -2.74
C GLU A 123 -16.89 -14.49 -3.22
N LEU A 124 -16.53 -13.93 -4.38
CA LEU A 124 -15.13 -13.87 -4.82
C LEU A 124 -14.25 -13.18 -3.79
N ALA A 125 -14.66 -12.02 -3.26
CA ALA A 125 -13.89 -11.28 -2.27
C ALA A 125 -13.68 -12.04 -0.96
N MET A 126 -14.58 -12.95 -0.60
CA MET A 126 -14.44 -13.79 0.59
C MET A 126 -13.47 -14.96 0.39
N ALA A 127 -13.14 -15.31 -0.85
CA ALA A 127 -12.25 -16.43 -1.13
C ALA A 127 -10.83 -16.18 -0.61
N ASN A 128 -10.19 -17.23 -0.10
CA ASN A 128 -8.79 -17.20 0.33
C ASN A 128 -7.81 -17.85 -0.66
N LYS A 129 -8.32 -18.39 -1.77
CA LYS A 129 -7.54 -18.97 -2.86
C LYS A 129 -8.04 -18.44 -4.20
N PRO A 130 -7.23 -18.53 -5.27
CA PRO A 130 -7.70 -18.24 -6.61
C PRO A 130 -8.99 -18.99 -6.94
N VAL A 131 -9.90 -18.33 -7.66
CA VAL A 131 -11.20 -18.89 -8.04
C VAL A 131 -11.40 -18.77 -9.54
N ASP A 132 -11.63 -19.90 -10.21
CA ASP A 132 -11.96 -19.92 -11.63
C ASP A 132 -13.22 -19.08 -11.90
N SER A 133 -13.09 -18.16 -12.85
CA SER A 133 -14.03 -17.06 -13.06
C SER A 133 -14.21 -16.77 -14.54
N GLU A 134 -15.45 -16.48 -14.93
CA GLU A 134 -15.84 -16.09 -16.28
C GLU A 134 -16.38 -14.66 -16.29
N ILE A 135 -15.81 -13.79 -17.12
CA ILE A 135 -16.35 -12.45 -17.41
C ILE A 135 -16.72 -12.35 -18.89
N GLU A 136 -17.95 -11.90 -19.17
CA GLU A 136 -18.39 -11.47 -20.49
C GLU A 136 -18.39 -9.94 -20.55
N LEU A 137 -17.56 -9.35 -21.40
CA LEU A 137 -17.38 -7.90 -21.54
C LEU A 137 -18.14 -7.35 -22.75
N LYS A 138 -18.57 -6.10 -22.67
CA LYS A 138 -19.24 -5.39 -23.77
C LYS A 138 -18.34 -5.26 -25.01
N LYS A 139 -17.04 -5.09 -24.80
CA LYS A 139 -16.01 -4.99 -25.85
C LYS A 139 -14.74 -5.71 -25.38
N ALA A 140 -13.85 -6.00 -26.33
CA ALA A 140 -12.52 -6.45 -25.96
C ALA A 140 -11.80 -5.29 -25.25
N PRO A 141 -11.28 -5.51 -24.03
CA PRO A 141 -10.71 -4.45 -23.23
C PRO A 141 -9.35 -4.07 -23.82
N LYS A 142 -9.02 -2.78 -23.78
CA LYS A 142 -7.73 -2.27 -24.27
C LYS A 142 -6.94 -1.73 -23.10
N LEU A 143 -5.63 -2.00 -23.09
CA LEU A 143 -4.73 -1.32 -22.18
C LEU A 143 -4.63 0.14 -22.62
N GLU A 144 -5.29 1.01 -21.87
CA GLU A 144 -5.12 2.45 -22.05
C GLU A 144 -3.68 2.80 -21.69
N LEU A 145 -2.88 3.17 -22.70
CA LEU A 145 -1.61 3.85 -22.50
C LEU A 145 -1.90 5.28 -22.06
N ILE A 146 -2.44 5.44 -20.84
CA ILE A 146 -2.76 6.76 -20.30
C ILE A 146 -1.45 7.56 -20.24
N THR A 147 -1.37 8.58 -21.08
CA THR A 147 -0.27 9.56 -21.15
C THR A 147 -0.32 10.54 -19.98
N GLY A 148 -1.44 10.59 -19.26
CA GLY A 148 -1.65 11.34 -18.03
C GLY A 148 -1.16 10.59 -16.78
N GLY A 149 0.05 10.93 -16.34
CA GLY A 149 0.49 10.97 -14.94
C GLY A 149 0.47 9.68 -14.12
N PHE A 150 1.66 9.14 -13.82
CA PHE A 150 2.06 8.37 -12.62
C PHE A 150 0.98 7.76 -11.69
N THR A 151 -0.04 7.12 -12.25
CA THR A 151 -0.96 6.23 -11.55
C THR A 151 -0.37 4.83 -11.52
N PRO A 152 -0.62 4.05 -10.45
CA PRO A 152 -0.28 2.64 -10.43
C PRO A 152 -0.79 1.94 -11.70
N PRO A 153 -0.08 0.90 -12.20
CA PRO A 153 -0.59 0.12 -13.31
C PRO A 153 -1.96 -0.45 -12.90
N VAL A 154 -3.02 0.05 -13.54
CA VAL A 154 -4.37 -0.52 -13.45
C VAL A 154 -4.52 -1.43 -14.65
N GLY A 155 -5.11 -2.59 -14.42
CA GLY A 155 -5.40 -3.52 -15.50
C GLY A 155 -6.37 -2.94 -16.54
N PRO A 156 -6.45 -3.58 -17.72
CA PRO A 156 -7.42 -3.23 -18.73
C PRO A 156 -8.84 -3.35 -18.16
N ARG A 157 -9.71 -2.40 -18.50
CA ARG A 157 -11.07 -2.31 -17.97
C ARG A 157 -12.07 -2.17 -19.09
N GLU A 158 -13.23 -2.80 -18.93
CA GLU A 158 -14.38 -2.62 -19.81
C GLU A 158 -15.67 -2.94 -19.05
N SER A 159 -16.81 -2.43 -19.51
CA SER A 159 -18.10 -2.75 -18.88
C SER A 159 -18.40 -4.25 -19.01
N MET A 160 -18.73 -4.90 -17.89
CA MET A 160 -19.15 -6.30 -17.91
C MET A 160 -20.66 -6.44 -18.15
N LEU A 161 -21.01 -7.47 -18.92
CA LEU A 161 -22.38 -7.92 -19.17
C LEU A 161 -22.76 -9.04 -18.21
N LYS A 162 -21.84 -9.98 -17.97
CA LYS A 162 -22.01 -11.10 -17.03
C LYS A 162 -20.72 -11.40 -16.30
N PHE A 163 -20.87 -11.92 -15.09
CA PHE A 163 -19.79 -12.47 -14.29
C PHE A 163 -20.28 -13.70 -13.53
N ARG A 164 -19.52 -14.79 -13.61
CA ARG A 164 -19.81 -16.06 -12.94
C ARG A 164 -18.55 -16.64 -12.32
N LEU A 165 -18.72 -17.28 -11.18
CA LEU A 165 -17.72 -18.15 -10.58
C LEU A 165 -17.92 -19.53 -11.19
N ALA A 166 -16.87 -20.07 -11.81
CA ALA A 166 -16.89 -21.39 -12.44
C ALA A 166 -16.64 -22.52 -11.43
N GLU A 167 -16.24 -22.18 -10.21
CA GLU A 167 -16.11 -23.10 -9.08
C GLU A 167 -16.60 -22.45 -7.78
N ASN A 168 -16.79 -23.27 -6.73
CA ASN A 168 -17.17 -22.79 -5.40
C ASN A 168 -15.96 -22.19 -4.67
N PRO A 169 -16.01 -20.90 -4.26
CA PRO A 169 -14.94 -20.26 -3.52
C PRO A 169 -14.64 -20.95 -2.19
N LYS A 170 -13.36 -21.08 -1.86
CA LYS A 170 -12.93 -21.52 -0.53
C LYS A 170 -12.97 -20.33 0.43
N ILE A 171 -14.02 -20.30 1.25
CA ILE A 171 -14.26 -19.25 2.24
C ILE A 171 -13.83 -19.74 3.63
N PRO A 172 -12.94 -19.01 4.34
CA PRO A 172 -12.61 -19.31 5.73
C PRO A 172 -13.82 -19.20 6.67
N ARG A 173 -14.04 -20.20 7.53
CA ARG A 173 -15.18 -20.20 8.47
C ARG A 173 -15.28 -18.94 9.34
N LYS A 174 -14.13 -18.41 9.77
CA LYS A 174 -14.08 -17.21 10.62
C LYS A 174 -14.54 -15.96 9.88
N SER A 175 -14.20 -15.83 8.58
CA SER A 175 -14.67 -14.69 7.79
C SER A 175 -16.14 -14.82 7.46
N ASP A 176 -16.60 -16.02 7.09
CA ASP A 176 -18.02 -16.30 6.88
C ASP A 176 -18.87 -15.97 8.12
N TYR A 177 -18.41 -16.40 9.30
CA TYR A 177 -19.04 -16.05 10.57
C TYR A 177 -19.14 -14.53 10.76
N ILE A 178 -18.03 -13.80 10.61
CA ILE A 178 -18.00 -12.34 10.84
C ILE A 178 -18.88 -11.57 9.84
N VAL A 179 -18.92 -12.03 8.59
CA VAL A 179 -19.75 -11.40 7.55
C VAL A 179 -21.24 -11.59 7.86
N ASN A 180 -21.64 -12.71 8.46
CA ASN A 180 -23.04 -13.00 8.78
C ASN A 180 -23.47 -12.55 10.19
N ASP A 181 -22.53 -12.07 11.02
CA ASP A 181 -22.80 -11.58 12.38
C ASP A 181 -23.15 -10.07 12.41
N GLU A 182 -23.83 -9.61 13.46
CA GLU A 182 -24.24 -8.21 13.66
C GLU A 182 -23.13 -7.35 14.29
N LEU A 183 -21.90 -7.50 13.81
CA LEU A 183 -20.74 -6.79 14.32
C LEU A 183 -20.58 -5.41 13.67
N LYS A 184 -20.08 -4.43 14.43
CA LYS A 184 -19.61 -3.18 13.80
C LYS A 184 -18.40 -3.49 12.92
N ALA A 185 -18.23 -2.74 11.82
CA ALA A 185 -17.13 -2.97 10.88
C ALA A 185 -15.76 -2.96 11.58
N ASN A 186 -15.58 -2.05 12.55
CA ASN A 186 -14.35 -1.96 13.34
C ASN A 186 -14.07 -3.23 14.17
N GLU A 187 -15.10 -3.79 14.80
CA GLU A 187 -15.00 -5.00 15.62
C GLU A 187 -14.71 -6.22 14.72
N GLY A 188 -15.40 -6.32 13.59
CA GLY A 188 -15.16 -7.37 12.58
C GLY A 188 -13.73 -7.34 12.04
N MET A 189 -13.22 -6.16 11.68
CA MET A 189 -11.83 -6.00 11.21
C MET A 189 -10.81 -6.40 12.28
N ILE A 190 -11.00 -5.99 13.54
CA ILE A 190 -10.12 -6.35 14.64
C ILE A 190 -10.16 -7.87 14.92
N SER A 191 -11.35 -8.47 14.89
CA SER A 191 -11.56 -9.91 15.10
C SER A 191 -10.89 -10.76 14.01
N LEU A 192 -10.98 -10.35 12.75
CA LEU A 192 -10.23 -10.96 11.64
C LEU A 192 -8.73 -10.83 11.85
N TYR A 193 -8.26 -9.62 12.18
CA TYR A 193 -6.84 -9.35 12.38
C TYR A 193 -6.22 -10.18 13.50
N ASP A 194 -6.86 -10.25 14.68
CA ASP A 194 -6.37 -11.07 15.79
C ASP A 194 -6.48 -12.58 15.49
N SER A 195 -7.35 -12.99 14.56
CA SER A 195 -7.43 -14.38 14.07
C SER A 195 -6.35 -14.71 13.03
N GLY A 196 -5.42 -13.79 12.73
CA GLY A 196 -4.29 -14.00 11.84
C GLY A 196 -4.59 -13.77 10.36
N PHE A 197 -5.73 -13.16 10.02
CA PHE A 197 -5.98 -12.76 8.63
C PHE A 197 -5.08 -11.60 8.24
N ASP A 198 -4.59 -11.67 7.00
CA ASP A 198 -3.79 -10.60 6.43
C ASP A 198 -4.63 -9.32 6.22
N GLU A 199 -3.98 -8.18 6.37
CA GLU A 199 -4.58 -6.85 6.21
C GLU A 199 -5.28 -6.66 4.86
N TYR A 200 -4.69 -7.15 3.77
CA TYR A 200 -5.26 -7.04 2.42
C TYR A 200 -6.57 -7.81 2.30
N TYR A 201 -6.70 -8.95 2.99
CA TYR A 201 -7.97 -9.68 3.07
C TYR A 201 -9.04 -8.84 3.79
N ILE A 202 -8.68 -8.21 4.90
CA ILE A 202 -9.59 -7.33 5.67
C ILE A 202 -10.03 -6.11 4.86
N ILE A 203 -9.08 -5.45 4.17
CA ILE A 203 -9.34 -4.30 3.29
C ILE A 203 -10.32 -4.69 2.18
N LYS A 204 -10.14 -5.88 1.60
CA LYS A 204 -10.99 -6.41 0.54
C LYS A 204 -12.43 -6.59 1.02
N LEU A 205 -12.64 -7.24 2.16
CA LEU A 205 -13.96 -7.43 2.77
C LEU A 205 -14.62 -6.09 3.12
N LEU A 206 -13.86 -5.12 3.64
CA LEU A 206 -14.37 -3.78 3.90
C LEU A 206 -14.80 -3.09 2.61
N SER A 207 -13.96 -3.14 1.57
CA SER A 207 -14.18 -2.45 0.30
C SER A 207 -15.41 -2.97 -0.43
N THR A 208 -15.64 -4.28 -0.42
CA THR A 208 -16.80 -4.93 -1.03
C THR A 208 -18.05 -4.91 -0.14
N GLY A 209 -18.01 -4.18 0.97
CA GLY A 209 -19.15 -3.96 1.84
C GLY A 209 -19.62 -5.21 2.58
N LEU A 210 -18.70 -6.11 2.92
CA LEU A 210 -19.02 -7.32 3.67
C LEU A 210 -18.93 -7.15 5.18
N LEU A 211 -18.35 -6.04 5.65
CA LEU A 211 -18.17 -5.75 7.07
C LEU A 211 -19.10 -4.65 7.57
N GLY A 212 -19.64 -4.87 8.79
CA GLY A 212 -20.46 -3.90 9.52
C GLY A 212 -21.96 -4.17 9.42
N ILE A 213 -22.69 -3.73 10.45
CA ILE A 213 -24.16 -3.80 10.52
C ILE A 213 -24.81 -3.17 9.29
N ASN A 214 -24.37 -1.96 8.93
CA ASN A 214 -24.80 -1.26 7.72
C ASN A 214 -23.77 -1.47 6.60
N LYS A 215 -23.83 -2.64 5.97
CA LYS A 215 -22.96 -3.06 4.87
C LYS A 215 -22.98 -2.05 3.71
N LYS A 216 -21.82 -1.44 3.44
CA LYS A 216 -21.64 -0.44 2.37
C LYS A 216 -20.37 -0.69 1.59
N LEU A 217 -20.43 -0.55 0.26
CA LEU A 217 -19.23 -0.49 -0.57
C LEU A 217 -18.40 0.74 -0.19
N VAL A 218 -17.11 0.52 0.00
CA VAL A 218 -16.15 1.57 0.32
C VAL A 218 -15.07 1.55 -0.76
N PRO A 219 -14.75 2.70 -1.40
CA PRO A 219 -13.66 2.78 -2.35
C PRO A 219 -12.38 2.13 -1.82
N THR A 220 -11.69 1.35 -2.65
CA THR A 220 -10.56 0.52 -2.20
C THR A 220 -9.47 1.37 -1.53
N LYS A 221 -9.19 2.56 -2.08
CA LYS A 221 -8.25 3.54 -1.52
C LYS A 221 -8.63 4.01 -0.11
N TRP A 222 -9.92 4.21 0.16
CA TRP A 222 -10.41 4.62 1.48
C TRP A 222 -10.38 3.44 2.44
N SER A 223 -10.70 2.23 1.95
CA SER A 223 -10.64 0.99 2.73
C SER A 223 -9.24 0.68 3.22
N ILE A 224 -8.21 0.89 2.38
CA ILE A 224 -6.79 0.75 2.77
C ILE A 224 -6.48 1.66 3.95
N THR A 225 -6.76 2.96 3.81
CA THR A 225 -6.50 3.96 4.86
C THR A 225 -7.27 3.66 6.14
N ALA A 226 -8.56 3.32 6.02
CA ALA A 226 -9.43 3.03 7.16
C ALA A 226 -8.99 1.80 7.95
N ALA A 227 -8.66 0.70 7.25
CA ALA A 227 -8.16 -0.52 7.89
C ALA A 227 -6.80 -0.27 8.55
N GLN A 228 -5.84 0.34 7.86
CA GLN A 228 -4.52 0.61 8.41
C GLN A 228 -4.56 1.56 9.60
N ASP A 229 -5.42 2.57 9.56
CA ASP A 229 -5.58 3.48 10.70
C ASP A 229 -6.19 2.77 11.91
N LEU A 230 -7.28 2.02 11.70
CA LEU A 230 -7.93 1.26 12.77
C LEU A 230 -6.99 0.23 13.40
N LEU A 231 -6.36 -0.61 12.58
CA LEU A 231 -5.44 -1.64 13.05
C LEU A 231 -4.22 -1.01 13.71
N GLY A 232 -3.69 0.08 13.17
CA GLY A 232 -2.60 0.83 13.79
C GLY A 232 -2.98 1.38 15.17
N LYS A 233 -4.16 1.99 15.32
CA LYS A 233 -4.65 2.46 16.62
C LYS A 233 -4.86 1.31 17.60
N TYR A 234 -5.38 0.18 17.12
CA TYR A 234 -5.58 -1.02 17.92
C TYR A 234 -4.26 -1.60 18.45
N VAL A 235 -3.27 -1.76 17.58
CA VAL A 235 -1.93 -2.25 17.96
C VAL A 235 -1.21 -1.25 18.85
N LYS A 236 -1.34 0.06 18.57
CA LYS A 236 -0.76 1.13 19.41
C LYS A 236 -1.17 0.97 20.87
N LYS A 237 -2.47 0.79 21.14
CA LYS A 237 -2.98 0.60 22.51
C LYS A 237 -2.29 -0.57 23.22
N LYS A 238 -2.12 -1.70 22.54
CA LYS A 238 -1.44 -2.89 23.09
C LYS A 238 0.05 -2.65 23.36
N ILE A 239 0.74 -1.85 22.54
CA ILE A 239 2.18 -1.62 22.76
C ILE A 239 2.47 -0.61 23.88
N LEU A 240 1.56 0.34 24.13
CA LEU A 240 1.72 1.36 25.17
C LEU A 240 1.80 0.78 26.59
N GLU A 241 1.29 -0.43 26.80
CA GLU A 241 1.36 -1.17 28.06
C GLU A 241 2.74 -1.81 28.32
N ASN A 242 3.62 -1.84 27.32
CA ASN A 242 4.92 -2.48 27.44
C ASN A 242 6.03 -1.48 27.81
N ASN A 243 7.13 -1.98 28.35
CA ASN A 243 8.31 -1.13 28.60
C ASN A 243 8.95 -0.67 27.28
N PRO A 244 9.57 0.53 27.24
CA PRO A 244 10.39 0.96 26.12
C PRO A 244 11.54 -0.02 25.79
N ILE A 245 12.08 0.10 24.59
CA ILE A 245 13.40 -0.49 24.27
C ILE A 245 14.50 0.22 25.07
N ASN A 246 15.66 -0.43 25.20
CA ASN A 246 16.75 0.07 26.05
C ASN A 246 17.75 0.93 25.27
N ASP A 247 17.99 0.59 23.99
CA ASP A 247 19.03 1.21 23.16
C ASP A 247 18.39 1.83 21.92
N TYR A 248 19.12 2.75 21.27
CA TYR A 248 18.77 3.18 19.92
C TYR A 248 19.00 2.01 18.95
N GLU A 249 18.04 1.74 18.07
CA GLU A 249 18.15 0.67 17.08
C GLU A 249 17.93 1.24 15.68
N VAL A 250 18.82 0.90 14.75
CA VAL A 250 18.73 1.32 13.35
C VAL A 250 18.45 0.13 12.46
N TYR A 251 17.54 0.32 11.51
CA TYR A 251 17.09 -0.66 10.55
C TYR A 251 17.13 -0.08 9.15
N PHE A 252 17.39 -0.91 8.14
CA PHE A 252 17.47 -0.42 6.77
C PHE A 252 17.10 -1.46 5.72
N LYS A 253 16.38 -1.04 4.68
CA LYS A 253 16.18 -1.83 3.47
C LYS A 253 16.00 -0.93 2.25
N ASN A 254 16.63 -1.34 1.14
CA ASN A 254 16.28 -0.88 -0.20
C ASN A 254 15.23 -1.82 -0.79
N PHE A 255 14.10 -1.26 -1.22
CA PHE A 255 13.00 -2.03 -1.81
C PHE A 255 12.34 -1.23 -2.92
N LEU A 256 12.26 -1.80 -4.13
CA LEU A 256 11.64 -1.16 -5.31
C LEU A 256 12.10 0.29 -5.53
N GLY A 257 13.40 0.57 -5.43
CA GLY A 257 13.94 1.93 -5.61
C GLY A 257 13.58 2.93 -4.51
N ASN A 258 13.04 2.45 -3.38
CA ASN A 258 12.81 3.23 -2.17
C ASN A 258 13.80 2.79 -1.10
N ARG A 259 14.42 3.74 -0.41
CA ARG A 259 15.27 3.48 0.75
C ARG A 259 14.46 3.71 2.02
N TYR A 260 14.35 2.69 2.85
CA TYR A 260 13.66 2.73 4.13
C TYR A 260 14.68 2.62 5.24
N ALA A 261 14.91 3.70 5.98
CA ALA A 261 15.64 3.66 7.24
C ALA A 261 14.65 3.84 8.39
N VAL A 262 14.74 3.01 9.43
CA VAL A 262 13.91 3.15 10.63
C VAL A 262 14.81 3.30 11.84
N LEU A 263 14.58 4.36 12.60
CA LEU A 263 15.20 4.60 13.89
C LEU A 263 14.17 4.31 14.99
N LEU A 264 14.51 3.40 15.89
CA LEU A 264 13.81 3.25 17.16
C LEU A 264 14.61 3.95 18.26
N VAL A 265 13.95 4.80 19.02
CA VAL A 265 14.52 5.56 20.14
C VAL A 265 13.94 5.01 21.45
N PRO A 266 14.78 4.80 22.50
CA PRO A 266 14.38 4.21 23.78
C PRO A 266 13.54 5.17 24.63
N ASP A 267 12.29 5.37 24.25
CA ASP A 267 11.36 6.29 24.90
C ASP A 267 9.89 5.87 24.63
N LEU A 268 8.94 6.53 25.27
CA LEU A 268 7.51 6.34 25.08
C LEU A 268 7.08 6.58 23.64
N TYR A 269 6.04 5.87 23.20
CA TYR A 269 5.58 5.91 21.83
C TYR A 269 5.40 7.32 21.24
N ALA A 270 6.06 7.54 20.12
CA ALA A 270 5.68 8.52 19.11
C ALA A 270 6.01 7.93 17.75
N PHE A 271 5.33 8.37 16.70
CA PHE A 271 5.61 7.92 15.35
C PHE A 271 5.71 9.11 14.41
N GLU A 272 6.82 9.19 13.70
CA GLU A 272 7.06 10.14 12.62
C GLU A 272 7.50 9.40 11.37
N MET A 273 6.98 9.81 10.22
CA MET A 273 7.49 9.35 8.94
C MET A 273 7.80 10.54 8.05
N LEU A 274 9.02 10.57 7.54
CA LEU A 274 9.55 11.57 6.63
C LEU A 274 9.74 10.94 5.25
N GLU A 275 9.24 11.62 4.22
CA GLU A 275 9.28 11.21 2.84
C GLU A 275 9.98 12.26 1.99
N VAL A 276 10.88 11.82 1.11
CA VAL A 276 11.58 12.68 0.16
C VAL A 276 11.62 12.05 -1.21
N TRP A 277 11.18 12.79 -2.23
CA TRP A 277 11.39 12.44 -3.63
C TRP A 277 12.72 13.02 -4.10
N LEU A 278 13.73 12.16 -4.27
CA LEU A 278 15.06 12.58 -4.73
C LEU A 278 15.02 13.13 -6.17
N LYS A 279 16.03 13.91 -6.52
CA LYS A 279 16.15 14.50 -7.87
C LYS A 279 16.11 13.41 -8.95
N GLY A 280 15.20 13.54 -9.91
CA GLY A 280 15.01 12.58 -11.00
C GLY A 280 13.90 11.54 -10.73
N SER A 281 13.39 11.47 -9.50
CA SER A 281 12.24 10.63 -9.15
C SER A 281 10.94 11.18 -9.75
N LEU A 282 9.84 10.44 -9.65
CA LEU A 282 8.60 10.76 -10.39
C LEU A 282 7.98 12.11 -10.02
N PHE A 283 7.95 12.41 -8.73
CA PHE A 283 7.34 13.62 -8.19
C PHE A 283 8.38 14.59 -7.62
N SER A 284 9.64 14.52 -8.05
CA SER A 284 10.69 15.43 -7.59
C SER A 284 10.57 16.80 -8.24
N GLY A 285 10.68 17.87 -7.44
CA GLY A 285 10.88 19.24 -7.92
C GLY A 285 12.31 19.50 -8.41
N GLU A 286 12.66 20.76 -8.61
CA GLU A 286 14.06 21.17 -8.83
C GLU A 286 14.91 20.96 -7.58
N ASN A 287 14.33 21.28 -6.42
CA ASN A 287 14.84 20.96 -5.09
C ASN A 287 14.00 19.83 -4.47
N TYR A 288 14.61 19.00 -3.63
CA TYR A 288 13.86 18.05 -2.83
C TYR A 288 13.11 18.78 -1.71
N GLN A 289 12.02 18.17 -1.26
CA GLN A 289 11.26 18.62 -0.09
C GLN A 289 11.07 17.43 0.84
N ILE A 290 11.29 17.66 2.13
CA ILE A 290 11.02 16.67 3.16
C ILE A 290 9.58 16.90 3.64
N LEU A 291 8.71 15.93 3.36
CA LEU A 291 7.33 15.93 3.81
C LEU A 291 7.19 14.90 4.93
N GLY A 292 6.37 15.18 5.92
CA GLY A 292 6.19 14.24 7.01
C GLY A 292 4.98 14.50 7.87
N ASP A 293 4.43 13.42 8.37
CA ASP A 293 3.32 13.38 9.32
C ASP A 293 3.83 12.77 10.64
N PHE A 294 3.22 13.19 11.76
CA PHE A 294 3.65 12.83 13.11
C PHE A 294 2.43 12.57 14.00
N GLU A 295 2.52 11.56 14.87
CA GLU A 295 1.63 11.38 16.00
C GLU A 295 2.41 11.06 17.29
N ASP A 296 1.82 11.41 18.43
CA ASP A 296 2.31 11.04 19.75
C ASP A 296 1.41 9.96 20.41
N ILE A 297 1.60 9.76 21.72
CA ILE A 297 0.80 8.84 22.54
C ILE A 297 -0.71 9.15 22.40
N THR A 298 -1.09 10.43 22.44
CA THR A 298 -2.48 10.88 22.33
C THR A 298 -3.05 10.64 20.93
N GLY A 299 -2.17 10.55 19.93
CA GLY A 299 -2.50 10.31 18.53
C GLY A 299 -2.66 11.60 17.74
N MET A 300 -3.14 11.48 16.51
CA MET A 300 -3.32 12.62 15.62
C MET A 300 -4.71 13.25 15.76
N LYS A 301 -4.78 14.57 15.84
CA LYS A 301 -6.04 15.31 15.64
C LYS A 301 -6.30 15.41 14.13
N GLY A 302 -7.33 14.73 13.64
CA GLY A 302 -7.64 14.65 12.21
C GLY A 302 -6.91 13.51 11.50
N TYR A 303 -6.57 13.71 10.24
CA TYR A 303 -5.90 12.72 9.39
C TYR A 303 -4.53 13.23 8.92
N ALA A 304 -3.58 12.31 8.73
CA ALA A 304 -2.33 12.57 8.02
C ALA A 304 -2.61 13.25 6.67
N ASN A 305 -1.92 14.36 6.40
CA ASN A 305 -2.25 15.22 5.26
C ASN A 305 -1.09 15.46 4.30
N LYS A 306 0.17 15.23 4.72
CA LYS A 306 1.33 15.46 3.85
C LYS A 306 1.67 14.22 3.04
N ILE A 307 1.75 13.06 3.69
CA ILE A 307 2.13 11.78 3.06
C ILE A 307 1.01 10.73 3.14
N THR A 308 -0.07 11.04 3.86
CA THR A 308 -1.36 10.32 3.89
C THR A 308 -1.22 8.80 4.00
N GLY A 309 -1.39 8.04 2.91
CA GLY A 309 -1.36 6.57 2.93
C GLY A 309 0.00 5.99 3.31
N ALA A 310 1.10 6.71 3.01
CA ALA A 310 2.44 6.29 3.41
C ALA A 310 2.57 6.22 4.93
N PHE A 311 2.02 7.21 5.64
CA PHE A 311 2.07 7.30 7.09
C PHE A 311 1.40 6.09 7.74
N TYR A 312 0.16 5.76 7.36
CA TYR A 312 -0.58 4.64 7.97
C TYR A 312 0.06 3.29 7.67
N ALA A 313 0.54 3.07 6.45
CA ALA A 313 1.24 1.85 6.06
C ALA A 313 2.57 1.68 6.81
N GLY A 314 3.38 2.74 6.90
CA GLY A 314 4.65 2.73 7.63
C GLY A 314 4.45 2.58 9.14
N ARG A 315 3.40 3.18 9.69
CA ARG A 315 3.06 3.07 11.11
C ARG A 315 2.67 1.65 11.49
N LEU A 316 1.71 1.06 10.78
CA LEU A 316 1.27 -0.31 11.07
C LEU A 316 2.44 -1.31 10.92
N SER A 317 3.27 -1.09 9.88
CA SER A 317 4.72 -1.37 9.82
C SER A 317 5.39 -1.77 11.11
N VAL A 318 5.81 -0.72 11.79
CA VAL A 318 6.68 -0.79 12.95
C VAL A 318 5.91 -1.22 14.18
N LEU A 319 4.62 -0.83 14.27
CA LEU A 319 3.75 -1.22 15.38
C LEU A 319 3.61 -2.74 15.52
N GLU A 320 3.45 -3.46 14.43
CA GLU A 320 3.37 -4.93 14.46
C GLU A 320 4.67 -5.59 14.91
N TYR A 321 5.80 -5.04 14.46
CA TYR A 321 7.11 -5.49 14.89
C TYR A 321 7.30 -5.30 16.40
N LEU A 322 6.91 -4.13 16.92
CA LEU A 322 6.95 -3.82 18.36
C LEU A 322 5.98 -4.66 19.18
N LYS A 323 4.77 -4.92 18.66
CA LYS A 323 3.78 -5.84 19.26
C LYS A 323 4.36 -7.23 19.45
N LYS A 324 5.02 -7.79 18.43
CA LYS A 324 5.70 -9.10 18.51
C LYS A 324 6.81 -9.11 19.57
N ARG A 325 7.53 -8.01 19.73
CA ARG A 325 8.60 -7.86 20.74
C ARG A 325 8.11 -7.51 22.14
N LYS A 326 6.81 -7.20 22.32
CA LYS A 326 6.24 -6.68 23.58
C LYS A 326 7.05 -5.48 24.10
N LYS A 327 7.27 -4.49 23.24
CA LYS A 327 8.03 -3.27 23.53
C LYS A 327 7.35 -2.05 22.93
N GLN A 328 7.69 -0.87 23.43
CA GLN A 328 7.40 0.41 22.77
C GLN A 328 8.68 1.19 22.45
N ALA A 329 8.57 2.19 21.59
CA ALA A 329 9.67 3.09 21.22
C ALA A 329 9.08 4.38 20.59
N LYS A 330 9.84 5.49 20.63
CA LYS A 330 9.68 6.55 19.63
C LYS A 330 10.23 6.04 18.29
N ILE A 331 9.50 6.26 17.21
CA ILE A 331 9.76 5.66 15.90
C ILE A 331 9.91 6.80 14.88
N LEU A 332 11.03 6.81 14.17
CA LEU A 332 11.25 7.71 13.05
C LEU A 332 11.57 6.91 11.79
N VAL A 333 10.72 7.00 10.79
CA VAL A 333 10.88 6.34 9.48
C VAL A 333 11.32 7.37 8.46
N PHE A 334 12.46 7.12 7.82
CA PHE A 334 12.94 7.87 6.67
C PHE A 334 12.66 7.08 5.41
N ARG A 335 12.01 7.71 4.44
CA ARG A 335 11.75 7.16 3.11
C ARG A 335 12.32 8.09 2.05
N GLU A 336 13.37 7.65 1.38
CA GLU A 336 13.87 8.31 0.17
C GLU A 336 13.43 7.54 -1.06
N ILE A 337 12.70 8.23 -1.95
CA ILE A 337 12.30 7.67 -3.23
C ILE A 337 13.34 8.07 -4.27
N THR A 338 14.05 7.08 -4.80
CA THR A 338 15.11 7.26 -5.80
C THR A 338 14.54 7.24 -7.24
N PRO A 339 15.32 7.67 -8.25
CA PRO A 339 14.92 7.57 -9.66
C PRO A 339 14.64 6.13 -10.13
N GLU A 340 15.10 5.11 -9.39
CA GLU A 340 14.81 3.70 -9.66
C GLU A 340 13.33 3.36 -9.43
N TYR A 341 12.60 4.11 -8.60
CA TYR A 341 11.15 3.98 -8.49
C TYR A 341 10.46 4.70 -9.65
N TYR A 342 10.70 4.22 -10.86
CA TYR A 342 10.32 4.89 -12.11
C TYR A 342 8.84 4.68 -12.49
N ALA A 343 8.14 3.74 -11.84
CA ALA A 343 6.70 3.58 -11.99
C ALA A 343 6.08 3.36 -10.61
N PRO A 344 4.99 4.08 -10.27
CA PRO A 344 4.33 3.86 -9.00
C PRO A 344 3.60 2.52 -9.03
N VAL A 345 3.65 1.76 -7.94
CA VAL A 345 3.04 0.42 -7.87
C VAL A 345 1.96 0.30 -6.79
N GLY A 346 1.78 1.33 -5.97
CA GLY A 346 0.76 1.39 -4.91
C GLY A 346 1.35 1.59 -3.52
N VAL A 347 0.48 1.82 -2.52
CA VAL A 347 0.88 2.05 -1.12
C VAL A 347 1.39 0.78 -0.43
N TRP A 348 0.98 -0.40 -0.90
CA TRP A 348 1.40 -1.71 -0.38
C TRP A 348 2.93 -1.86 -0.31
N GLN A 349 3.66 -1.23 -1.24
CA GLN A 349 5.12 -1.31 -1.29
C GLN A 349 5.78 -0.64 -0.08
N ILE A 350 5.12 0.37 0.50
CA ILE A 350 5.58 1.07 1.71
C ILE A 350 5.43 0.14 2.91
N ARG A 351 4.28 -0.53 3.01
CA ARG A 351 4.02 -1.55 4.04
C ARG A 351 5.10 -2.64 4.00
N THR A 352 5.32 -3.18 2.81
CA THR A 352 6.30 -4.26 2.58
C THR A 352 7.73 -3.80 2.83
N GLY A 353 8.12 -2.65 2.28
CA GLY A 353 9.46 -2.07 2.43
C GLY A 353 9.81 -1.76 3.88
N VAL A 354 8.87 -1.21 4.67
CA VAL A 354 9.10 -0.97 6.11
C VAL A 354 9.15 -2.30 6.88
N ARG A 355 8.31 -3.30 6.57
CA ARG A 355 8.42 -4.64 7.18
C ARG A 355 9.80 -5.27 6.95
N LEU A 356 10.26 -5.28 5.70
CA LEU A 356 11.57 -5.79 5.33
C LEU A 356 12.71 -5.00 5.98
N ALA A 357 12.56 -3.68 6.16
CA ALA A 357 13.52 -2.88 6.93
C ALA A 357 13.57 -3.35 8.40
N MET A 358 12.43 -3.53 9.05
CA MET A 358 12.38 -3.98 10.46
C MET A 358 12.97 -5.39 10.68
N GLU A 359 13.06 -6.20 9.63
CA GLU A 359 13.73 -7.51 9.65
C GLU A 359 15.26 -7.39 9.49
N ASN A 360 15.76 -6.26 8.98
CA ASN A 360 17.18 -6.02 8.74
C ASN A 360 17.75 -4.93 9.67
N ARG A 361 18.09 -5.34 10.90
CA ARG A 361 18.73 -4.45 11.88
C ARG A 361 20.19 -4.21 11.51
N LEU A 362 20.57 -2.95 11.37
CA LEU A 362 21.96 -2.54 11.14
C LEU A 362 22.78 -2.55 12.42
N GLY A 363 22.19 -2.12 13.54
CA GLY A 363 22.92 -2.07 14.80
C GLY A 363 22.11 -1.53 15.96
N LYS A 364 22.78 -1.56 17.12
CA LYS A 364 22.36 -0.92 18.37
C LYS A 364 23.36 0.17 18.73
N PHE A 365 22.86 1.26 19.29
CA PHE A 365 23.66 2.42 19.64
C PHE A 365 23.26 2.96 21.01
N ASN A 366 24.25 3.46 21.74
CA ASN A 366 24.06 4.00 23.08
C ASN A 366 23.54 5.44 23.05
N ASP A 367 23.69 6.12 21.90
CA ASP A 367 23.32 7.53 21.75
C ASP A 367 22.74 7.83 20.36
N LEU A 368 21.93 8.89 20.29
CA LEU A 368 21.25 9.33 19.08
C LEU A 368 22.24 9.71 17.97
N LYS A 369 23.37 10.33 18.30
CA LYS A 369 24.34 10.82 17.31
C LYS A 369 24.98 9.65 16.56
N SER A 370 25.38 8.60 17.27
CA SER A 370 25.91 7.37 16.68
C SER A 370 24.88 6.67 15.79
N ALA A 371 23.60 6.62 16.21
CA ALA A 371 22.53 6.07 15.39
C ALA A 371 22.28 6.88 14.11
N LEU A 372 22.27 8.22 14.18
CA LEU A 372 22.11 9.09 13.02
C LEU A 372 23.31 9.02 12.06
N LEU A 373 24.53 8.85 12.60
CA LEU A 373 25.73 8.61 11.78
C LEU A 373 25.63 7.31 10.99
N GLU A 374 25.02 6.27 11.55
CA GLU A 374 24.75 5.03 10.82
C GLU A 374 23.75 5.28 9.69
N ILE A 375 22.61 5.91 9.98
CA ILE A 375 21.56 6.18 8.97
C ILE A 375 22.10 7.02 7.82
N LYS A 376 22.96 8.01 8.10
CA LYS A 376 23.57 8.89 7.10
C LYS A 376 24.33 8.13 6.00
N LYS A 377 24.83 6.91 6.28
CA LYS A 377 25.53 6.10 5.27
C LYS A 377 24.62 5.60 4.15
N TYR A 378 23.31 5.63 4.36
CA TYR A 378 22.32 5.02 3.48
C TYR A 378 21.36 6.02 2.81
N LEU A 379 21.33 7.27 3.28
CA LEU A 379 20.47 8.34 2.77
C LEU A 379 21.28 9.36 1.96
N ASP A 380 20.70 9.85 0.87
CA ASP A 380 21.33 10.86 0.00
C ASP A 380 21.10 12.29 0.54
N VAL A 381 19.97 12.53 1.20
CA VAL A 381 19.63 13.83 1.79
C VAL A 381 20.47 14.07 3.05
N PRO A 382 21.09 15.26 3.21
CA PRO A 382 21.85 15.60 4.41
C PRO A 382 21.02 15.45 5.70
N MET A 383 21.57 14.77 6.70
CA MET A 383 20.88 14.53 7.98
C MET A 383 20.41 15.82 8.67
N LYS A 384 21.14 16.92 8.49
CA LYS A 384 20.80 18.24 9.04
C LYS A 384 19.43 18.75 8.56
N ASP A 385 19.02 18.39 7.36
CA ASP A 385 17.74 18.83 6.80
C ASP A 385 16.61 18.05 7.44
N TYR A 386 16.81 16.75 7.70
CA TYR A 386 15.88 15.95 8.50
C TYR A 386 15.77 16.46 9.94
N GLU A 387 16.88 16.84 10.58
CA GLU A 387 16.87 17.45 11.92
C GLU A 387 16.07 18.76 11.94
N THR A 388 16.12 19.52 10.84
CA THR A 388 15.40 20.79 10.68
C THR A 388 13.90 20.60 10.46
N GLU A 389 13.45 19.44 9.98
CA GLU A 389 12.04 19.16 9.72
C GLU A 389 11.39 18.30 10.81
N SER A 390 12.08 17.24 11.24
CA SER A 390 11.58 16.23 12.19
C SER A 390 11.15 16.83 13.53
N LYS A 391 9.95 16.45 13.98
CA LYS A 391 9.46 16.75 15.32
C LYS A 391 10.16 15.90 16.38
N ILE A 392 10.42 14.62 16.10
CA ILE A 392 11.08 13.70 17.05
C ILE A 392 12.53 14.11 17.30
N LEU A 393 13.30 14.46 16.26
CA LEU A 393 14.69 14.88 16.43
C LEU A 393 14.78 16.21 17.19
N LYS A 394 13.91 17.18 16.87
CA LYS A 394 13.84 18.46 17.59
C LYS A 394 13.47 18.32 19.06
N SER A 395 12.56 17.42 19.41
CA SER A 395 12.15 17.22 20.81
C SER A 395 13.25 16.55 21.62
N ASN A 396 13.93 15.53 21.05
CA ASN A 396 15.04 14.86 21.71
C ASN A 396 16.26 15.77 21.93
N GLN A 397 16.48 16.78 21.10
CA GLN A 397 17.53 17.79 21.33
C GLN A 397 17.20 18.77 22.47
N ARG A 398 15.92 18.95 22.80
CA ARG A 398 15.46 19.91 23.82
C ARG A 398 15.19 19.26 25.19
N GLN A 399 15.04 17.95 25.22
CA GLN A 399 14.60 17.22 26.41
C GLN A 399 15.81 16.50 27.04
N VAL A 400 16.23 16.98 28.21
CA VAL A 400 17.18 16.27 29.08
C VAL A 400 16.34 15.35 29.98
N THR A 401 16.64 14.05 30.02
CA THR A 401 15.94 13.12 30.92
C THR A 401 16.35 13.40 32.37
N LEU A 402 15.44 13.20 33.32
CA LEU A 402 15.73 13.39 34.75
C LEU A 402 16.93 12.54 35.21
N ASP A 403 17.11 11.36 34.62
CA ASP A 403 18.26 10.47 34.86
C ASP A 403 19.62 11.08 34.47
N THR A 404 19.65 12.21 33.76
CA THR A 404 20.90 12.93 33.46
C THR A 404 21.34 13.85 34.61
N PHE A 405 20.48 14.04 35.62
CA PHE A 405 20.70 14.93 36.76
C PHE A 405 20.91 14.18 38.09
N PHE A 406 20.82 12.84 38.09
CA PHE A 406 21.07 11.96 39.22
C PHE A 406 22.11 10.92 38.81
#